data_AF-A0A3P8UQH1-F1
#
_entry.id   AF-A0A3P8UQH1-F1
#
_cell.length_a   1.000
_cell.length_b   1.000
_cell.length_c   1.000
_cell.angle_alpha   90.00
_cell.angle_beta   90.00
_cell.angle_gamma   90.00
#
_symmetry.space_group_name_H-M   'P 1'
#
loop_
_entity.id
_entity.type
_entity.pdbx_description
1 polymer ?
#
loop_
_entity_poly.entity_id
_entity_poly.type
_entity_poly.pdbx_seq_one_letter_code
_entity_poly.pdbx_strand_id
1 'polypeptide(L)'
;RCMRSVQETGGAWSPEAVLTECDLHCHSQALGLMAKLMCSTAPPSERLHPQDCAEIYKLGIKDSGIYTIQPDLHRPPLEAKCDMETAGGGWTVVQNRHDGSLNFNRTWQEYREGFGSPQGEHWLGNAALHALTSTGQHQLRIELEDWHHQRRHATYNNFKVMMDEDGFAREYSGDAGNALSYSKRYNHDGRSFSTADRDNDRYAAGNCGQYYGTGWWFDACLAANLNGRYYRGRYSGVTNGIYWGTWYILTDGRTGERYSFKKVEMKTRPRNFSGTS
;
A
#
# COMPACT_ATOMS: atom_id res chain seq x y z
N ARG A 1 -33.98 -13.82 39.73
CA ARG A 1 -34.10 -12.41 39.27
C ARG A 1 -35.34 -12.17 38.40
N CYS A 2 -35.95 -13.17 37.74
CA CYS A 2 -37.17 -12.96 36.93
C CYS A 2 -38.40 -12.49 37.72
N MET A 3 -38.61 -12.91 38.98
CA MET A 3 -39.78 -12.46 39.76
C MET A 3 -39.78 -10.97 40.15
N ARG A 4 -38.70 -10.21 39.94
CA ARG A 4 -38.68 -8.76 40.24
C ARG A 4 -38.94 -7.86 39.02
N SER A 5 -39.12 -8.43 37.82
CA SER A 5 -39.33 -7.67 36.58
C SER A 5 -40.78 -7.62 36.11
N VAL A 6 -41.71 -8.34 36.76
CA VAL A 6 -43.07 -8.58 36.24
C VAL A 6 -44.13 -7.64 36.86
N GLN A 7 -43.73 -6.73 37.75
CA GLN A 7 -44.68 -5.85 38.47
C GLN A 7 -45.00 -4.52 37.76
N GLU A 8 -44.42 -4.22 36.60
CA GLU A 8 -44.61 -2.91 35.92
C GLU A 8 -45.67 -2.89 34.80
N THR A 9 -46.29 -4.02 34.46
CA THR A 9 -47.39 -4.04 33.46
C THR A 9 -48.65 -4.63 34.08
N GLY A 10 -49.54 -3.76 34.56
CA GLY A 10 -50.75 -4.07 35.32
C GLY A 10 -51.85 -4.83 34.55
N GLY A 11 -51.58 -6.08 34.16
CA GLY A 11 -52.57 -7.03 33.65
C GLY A 11 -52.47 -8.37 34.37
N ALA A 12 -53.61 -9.01 34.66
CA ALA A 12 -53.66 -10.34 35.25
C ALA A 12 -53.27 -11.39 34.19
N TRP A 13 -52.03 -11.88 34.25
CA TRP A 13 -51.57 -12.99 33.40
C TRP A 13 -51.86 -14.34 34.08
N SER A 14 -52.28 -15.34 33.31
CA SER A 14 -52.46 -16.70 33.81
C SER A 14 -51.10 -17.30 34.23
N PRO A 15 -51.05 -18.18 35.24
CA PRO A 15 -49.80 -18.80 35.70
C PRO A 15 -49.02 -19.53 34.60
N GLU A 16 -49.73 -20.08 33.60
CA GLU A 16 -49.14 -20.79 32.46
C GLU A 16 -48.38 -19.86 31.50
N ALA A 17 -48.84 -18.61 31.31
CA ALA A 17 -48.19 -17.63 30.43
C ALA A 17 -46.87 -17.11 31.03
N VAL A 18 -46.80 -16.95 32.35
CA VAL A 18 -45.59 -16.50 33.07
C VAL A 18 -44.49 -17.56 33.03
N LEU A 19 -44.86 -18.84 33.08
CA LEU A 19 -43.92 -19.96 32.98
C LEU A 19 -43.31 -20.03 31.58
N THR A 20 -44.12 -19.88 30.52
CA THR A 20 -43.65 -19.92 29.13
C THR A 20 -42.70 -18.76 28.78
N GLU A 21 -42.96 -17.54 29.24
CA GLU A 21 -42.04 -16.41 29.03
C GLU A 21 -40.73 -16.56 29.81
N CYS A 22 -40.78 -17.10 31.04
CA CYS A 22 -39.57 -17.39 31.80
C CYS A 22 -38.72 -18.46 31.11
N ASP A 23 -39.35 -19.47 30.51
CA ASP A 23 -38.67 -20.50 29.73
C ASP A 23 -38.02 -19.92 28.47
N LEU A 24 -38.70 -19.04 27.72
CA LEU A 24 -38.09 -18.33 26.58
C LEU A 24 -36.93 -17.42 27.01
N HIS A 25 -37.04 -16.74 28.14
CA HIS A 25 -35.99 -15.86 28.65
C HIS A 25 -34.76 -16.66 29.12
N CYS A 26 -34.97 -17.80 29.79
CA CYS A 26 -33.90 -18.73 30.16
C CYS A 26 -33.22 -19.35 28.92
N HIS A 27 -34.00 -19.73 27.90
CA HIS A 27 -33.43 -20.22 26.63
C HIS A 27 -32.62 -19.14 25.90
N SER A 28 -33.10 -17.89 25.86
CA SER A 28 -32.37 -16.76 25.29
C SER A 28 -31.07 -16.44 26.04
N GLN A 29 -31.10 -16.47 27.37
CA GLN A 29 -29.89 -16.30 28.18
C GLN A 29 -28.92 -17.47 28.02
N ALA A 30 -29.40 -18.72 27.95
CA ALA A 30 -28.58 -19.89 27.70
C ALA A 30 -27.95 -19.84 26.31
N LEU A 31 -28.70 -19.46 25.27
CA LEU A 31 -28.19 -19.22 23.92
C LEU A 31 -27.15 -18.08 23.92
N GLY A 32 -27.38 -17.01 24.68
CA GLY A 32 -26.43 -15.91 24.83
C GLY A 32 -25.15 -16.31 25.57
N LEU A 33 -25.22 -17.19 26.57
CA LEU A 33 -24.05 -17.76 27.24
C LEU A 33 -23.32 -18.74 26.33
N MET A 34 -24.03 -19.58 25.57
CA MET A 34 -23.44 -20.50 24.60
C MET A 34 -22.77 -19.73 23.47
N ALA A 35 -23.35 -18.65 22.96
CA ALA A 35 -22.72 -17.75 21.99
C ALA A 35 -21.46 -17.07 22.55
N LYS A 36 -21.47 -16.67 23.82
CA LYS A 36 -20.28 -16.12 24.50
C LYS A 36 -19.20 -17.19 24.73
N LEU A 37 -19.56 -18.43 25.06
CA LEU A 37 -18.63 -19.54 25.18
C LEU A 37 -18.03 -19.90 23.81
N MET A 38 -18.85 -19.98 22.76
CA MET A 38 -18.42 -20.27 21.38
C MET A 38 -17.52 -19.16 20.81
N CYS A 39 -17.72 -17.91 21.21
CA CYS A 39 -16.86 -16.77 20.84
C CYS A 39 -15.49 -16.81 21.55
N SER A 40 -15.39 -17.47 22.71
CA SER A 40 -14.13 -17.63 23.46
C SER A 40 -13.30 -18.84 22.99
N THR A 41 -13.86 -19.72 22.17
CA THR A 41 -13.19 -20.95 21.67
C THR A 41 -12.93 -20.95 20.18
N ALA A 42 -13.28 -19.87 19.45
CA ALA A 42 -12.82 -19.71 18.08
C ALA A 42 -11.28 -19.59 18.11
N PRO A 43 -10.51 -20.50 17.47
CA PRO A 43 -9.09 -20.28 17.31
C PRO A 43 -8.90 -18.90 16.65
N PRO A 44 -7.85 -18.13 17.03
CA PRO A 44 -7.57 -16.86 16.37
C PRO A 44 -7.59 -17.12 14.87
N SER A 45 -8.43 -16.39 14.13
CA SER A 45 -8.60 -16.51 12.67
C SER A 45 -7.27 -16.88 12.03
N GLU A 46 -7.07 -18.17 11.73
CA GLU A 46 -5.81 -18.62 11.16
C GLU A 46 -5.70 -17.93 9.81
N ARG A 47 -4.69 -17.08 9.69
CA ARG A 47 -4.40 -16.35 8.46
C ARG A 47 -4.17 -17.41 7.36
N LEU A 48 -5.13 -17.57 6.45
CA LEU A 48 -5.10 -18.59 5.40
C LEU A 48 -4.00 -18.35 4.35
N HIS A 49 -3.60 -17.10 4.16
CA HIS A 49 -2.57 -16.69 3.20
C HIS A 49 -1.48 -15.86 3.87
N PRO A 50 -0.20 -16.04 3.52
CA PRO A 50 0.89 -15.22 4.05
C PRO A 50 0.62 -13.71 3.90
N GLN A 51 1.05 -12.89 4.84
CA GLN A 51 0.83 -11.44 4.80
C GLN A 51 1.52 -10.78 3.61
N ASP A 52 2.71 -11.26 3.29
CA ASP A 52 3.62 -10.70 2.34
C ASP A 52 4.58 -11.76 1.78
N CYS A 53 5.43 -11.34 0.84
CA CYS A 53 6.43 -12.20 0.23
C CYS A 53 7.54 -12.62 1.22
N ALA A 54 7.74 -11.90 2.32
CA ALA A 54 8.75 -12.25 3.31
C ALA A 54 8.30 -13.45 4.16
N GLU A 55 7.01 -13.57 4.48
CA GLU A 55 6.45 -14.77 5.10
C GLU A 55 6.56 -15.98 4.16
N ILE A 56 6.25 -15.83 2.87
CA ILE A 56 6.44 -16.87 1.84
C ILE A 56 7.91 -17.31 1.79
N TYR A 57 8.84 -16.35 1.79
CA TYR A 57 10.27 -16.63 1.77
C TYR A 57 10.74 -17.42 2.99
N LYS A 58 10.17 -17.15 4.17
CA LYS A 58 10.48 -17.87 5.42
C LYS A 58 9.96 -19.31 5.43
N LEU A 59 8.93 -19.62 4.62
CA LEU A 59 8.45 -20.98 4.39
C LEU A 59 9.39 -21.81 3.48
N GLY A 60 10.49 -21.23 3.02
CA GLY A 60 11.49 -21.92 2.18
C GLY A 60 11.25 -21.78 0.68
N ILE A 61 10.24 -21.03 0.25
CA ILE A 61 9.98 -20.74 -1.17
C ILE A 61 10.90 -19.60 -1.62
N LYS A 62 11.85 -19.89 -2.50
CA LYS A 62 12.94 -18.96 -2.90
C LYS A 62 12.88 -18.51 -4.36
N ASP A 63 11.97 -19.06 -5.15
CA ASP A 63 11.82 -18.65 -6.54
C ASP A 63 11.05 -17.33 -6.62
N SER A 64 11.50 -16.42 -7.47
CA SER A 64 10.73 -15.21 -7.78
C SER A 64 9.49 -15.59 -8.59
N GLY A 65 8.35 -14.98 -8.31
CA GLY A 65 7.09 -15.41 -8.90
C GLY A 65 5.89 -14.61 -8.43
N ILE A 66 4.70 -15.08 -8.78
CA ILE A 66 3.45 -14.45 -8.36
C ILE A 66 2.78 -15.37 -7.37
N TYR A 67 2.41 -14.80 -6.23
CA TYR A 67 1.87 -15.52 -5.09
C TYR A 67 0.67 -14.78 -4.54
N THR A 68 -0.22 -15.53 -3.89
CA THR A 68 -1.33 -14.96 -3.15
C THR A 68 -0.88 -14.56 -1.74
N ILE A 69 -1.12 -13.29 -1.40
CA ILE A 69 -0.86 -12.72 -0.08
C ILE A 69 -2.14 -12.10 0.50
N GLN A 70 -2.19 -11.95 1.83
CA GLN A 70 -3.27 -11.25 2.52
C GLN A 70 -2.71 -10.22 3.50
N PRO A 71 -2.39 -9.00 3.02
CA PRO A 71 -1.83 -7.92 3.85
C PRO A 71 -2.74 -7.48 5.00
N ASP A 72 -4.06 -7.49 4.75
CA ASP A 72 -5.12 -7.13 5.70
C ASP A 72 -6.09 -8.31 5.82
N LEU A 73 -6.28 -8.83 7.03
CA LEU A 73 -7.18 -9.95 7.32
C LEU A 73 -8.65 -9.60 7.07
N HIS A 74 -9.01 -8.31 7.07
CA HIS A 74 -10.36 -7.84 6.80
C HIS A 74 -10.62 -7.61 5.30
N ARG A 75 -9.61 -7.83 4.45
CA ARG A 75 -9.74 -7.72 2.99
C ARG A 75 -9.50 -9.07 2.32
N PRO A 76 -10.07 -9.28 1.12
CA PRO A 76 -9.75 -10.45 0.32
C PRO A 76 -8.24 -10.56 0.04
N PRO A 77 -7.70 -11.78 -0.03
CA PRO A 77 -6.35 -12.02 -0.53
C PRO A 77 -6.18 -11.49 -1.96
N LEU A 78 -4.96 -11.16 -2.34
CA LEU A 78 -4.61 -10.64 -3.65
C LEU A 78 -3.32 -11.28 -4.18
N GLU A 79 -3.14 -11.26 -5.50
CA GLU A 79 -1.88 -11.68 -6.12
C GLU A 79 -0.83 -10.57 -6.08
N ALA A 80 0.38 -10.91 -5.68
CA ALA A 80 1.52 -10.02 -5.68
C ALA A 80 2.74 -10.68 -6.33
N LYS A 81 3.55 -9.88 -7.01
CA LYS A 81 4.85 -10.32 -7.50
C LYS A 81 5.83 -10.30 -6.32
N CYS A 82 6.43 -11.45 -6.06
CA CYS A 82 7.48 -11.62 -5.07
C CYS A 82 8.84 -11.71 -5.75
N ASP A 83 9.74 -10.81 -5.36
CA ASP A 83 11.15 -10.88 -5.71
C ASP A 83 11.90 -11.55 -4.55
N MET A 84 12.34 -12.77 -4.80
CA MET A 84 12.98 -13.63 -3.81
C MET A 84 14.51 -13.64 -3.94
N GLU A 85 15.08 -12.82 -4.82
CA GLU A 85 16.51 -12.86 -5.15
C GLU A 85 17.21 -11.55 -4.81
N THR A 86 16.64 -10.41 -5.20
CA THR A 86 17.32 -9.11 -5.09
C THR A 86 17.60 -8.77 -3.62
N ALA A 87 18.84 -8.42 -3.31
CA ALA A 87 19.24 -7.97 -1.96
C ALA A 87 18.75 -8.91 -0.82
N GLY A 88 18.78 -10.23 -1.07
CA GLY A 88 18.38 -11.26 -0.11
C GLY A 88 16.91 -11.68 -0.17
N GLY A 89 16.12 -11.15 -1.11
CA GLY A 89 14.76 -11.62 -1.38
C GLY A 89 13.71 -11.19 -0.36
N GLY A 90 12.55 -11.86 -0.41
CA GLY A 90 11.40 -11.60 0.45
C GLY A 90 10.69 -10.27 0.15
N TRP A 91 10.86 -9.73 -1.06
CA TRP A 91 10.30 -8.45 -1.44
C TRP A 91 8.91 -8.61 -2.06
N THR A 92 7.94 -7.85 -1.55
CA THR A 92 6.65 -7.65 -2.21
C THR A 92 6.77 -6.47 -3.16
N VAL A 93 6.63 -6.70 -4.47
CA VAL A 93 6.65 -5.64 -5.48
C VAL A 93 5.32 -4.88 -5.43
N VAL A 94 5.41 -3.56 -5.23
CA VAL A 94 4.24 -2.68 -5.07
C VAL A 94 3.96 -1.86 -6.33
N GLN A 95 4.99 -1.63 -7.14
CA GLN A 95 4.90 -0.95 -8.43
C GLN A 95 5.95 -1.51 -9.37
N ASN A 96 5.58 -1.68 -10.63
CA ASN A 96 6.51 -2.06 -11.70
C ASN A 96 6.16 -1.30 -12.98
N ARG A 97 7.14 -0.65 -13.61
CA ARG A 97 7.06 0.01 -14.92
C ARG A 97 8.25 -0.43 -15.78
N HIS A 98 8.01 -0.81 -17.02
CA HIS A 98 9.08 -1.27 -17.91
C HIS A 98 8.78 -1.16 -19.41
N ASP A 99 7.53 -0.99 -19.83
CA ASP A 99 7.15 -1.03 -21.25
C ASP A 99 6.09 0.01 -21.68
N GLY A 100 5.43 0.66 -20.72
CA GLY A 100 4.37 1.64 -20.97
C GLY A 100 3.04 1.03 -21.42
N SER A 101 2.82 -0.27 -21.20
CA SER A 101 1.58 -0.98 -21.53
C SER A 101 0.38 -0.52 -20.69
N LEU A 102 0.63 0.08 -19.52
CA LEU A 102 -0.42 0.48 -18.59
C LEU A 102 -0.47 2.00 -18.37
N ASN A 103 -1.68 2.56 -18.41
CA ASN A 103 -1.92 3.95 -18.06
C ASN A 103 -1.98 4.12 -16.53
N PHE A 104 -1.16 5.03 -15.98
CA PHE A 104 -1.10 5.38 -14.56
C PHE A 104 -1.85 6.69 -14.24
N ASN A 105 -2.44 7.37 -15.22
CA ASN A 105 -3.40 8.44 -14.95
C ASN A 105 -4.73 7.83 -14.48
N ARG A 106 -4.83 7.57 -13.18
CA ARG A 106 -5.91 6.83 -12.52
C ARG A 106 -6.53 7.64 -11.39
N THR A 107 -7.77 7.31 -11.07
CA THR A 107 -8.55 7.93 -9.99
C THR A 107 -8.01 7.55 -8.61
N TRP A 108 -8.42 8.30 -7.58
CA TRP A 108 -8.14 7.96 -6.18
C TRP A 108 -8.56 6.53 -5.83
N GLN A 109 -9.76 6.13 -6.25
CA GLN A 109 -10.30 4.81 -5.95
C GLN A 109 -9.47 3.70 -6.62
N GLU A 110 -9.09 3.87 -7.89
CA GLU A 110 -8.22 2.92 -8.59
C GLU A 110 -6.84 2.82 -7.92
N TYR A 111 -6.24 3.93 -7.51
CA TYR A 111 -4.98 3.89 -6.75
C TYR A 111 -5.12 3.24 -5.37
N ARG A 112 -6.29 3.36 -4.73
CA ARG A 112 -6.57 2.69 -3.46
C ARG A 112 -6.63 1.19 -3.61
N GLU A 113 -7.34 0.72 -4.63
CA GLU A 113 -7.58 -0.71 -4.87
C GLU A 113 -6.43 -1.41 -5.62
N GLY A 114 -5.65 -0.66 -6.38
CA GLY A 114 -4.62 -1.20 -7.27
C GLY A 114 -5.16 -1.42 -8.68
N PHE A 115 -4.24 -1.49 -9.63
CA PHE A 115 -4.54 -1.67 -11.05
C PHE A 115 -3.34 -2.28 -11.81
N GLY A 116 -3.61 -2.85 -12.98
CA GLY A 116 -2.62 -3.59 -13.75
C GLY A 116 -2.56 -5.06 -13.36
N SER A 117 -1.43 -5.70 -13.67
CA SER A 117 -1.23 -7.13 -13.42
C SER A 117 0.17 -7.37 -12.83
N PRO A 118 0.31 -8.21 -11.78
CA PRO A 118 1.62 -8.56 -11.23
C PRO A 118 2.58 -9.21 -12.24
N GLN A 119 2.05 -9.79 -13.33
CA GLN A 119 2.84 -10.31 -14.47
C GLN A 119 3.48 -9.19 -15.32
N GLY A 120 2.98 -7.96 -15.25
CA GLY A 120 3.41 -6.83 -16.08
C GLY A 120 3.57 -5.52 -15.29
N GLU A 121 3.18 -4.40 -15.89
CA GLU A 121 3.08 -3.13 -15.18
C GLU A 121 1.88 -3.15 -14.23
N HIS A 122 2.06 -2.63 -13.02
CA HIS A 122 1.00 -2.56 -12.03
C HIS A 122 1.29 -1.55 -10.90
N TRP A 123 0.24 -1.26 -10.17
CA TRP A 123 0.24 -0.66 -8.84
C TRP A 123 -0.55 -1.57 -7.90
N LEU A 124 0.06 -2.06 -6.83
CA LEU A 124 -0.55 -3.03 -5.90
C LEU A 124 -1.78 -2.47 -5.16
N GLY A 125 -1.84 -1.14 -5.00
CA GLY A 125 -2.91 -0.46 -4.29
C GLY A 125 -2.45 0.15 -2.96
N ASN A 126 -2.90 1.37 -2.68
CA ASN A 126 -2.52 2.10 -1.48
C ASN A 126 -3.05 1.41 -0.21
N ALA A 127 -4.21 0.73 -0.27
CA ALA A 127 -4.74 0.02 0.88
C ALA A 127 -3.86 -1.19 1.25
N ALA A 128 -3.40 -1.97 0.27
CA ALA A 128 -2.46 -3.05 0.49
C ALA A 128 -1.12 -2.52 1.00
N LEU A 129 -0.58 -1.46 0.39
CA LEU A 129 0.67 -0.83 0.81
C LEU A 129 0.59 -0.27 2.25
N HIS A 130 -0.52 0.33 2.61
CA HIS A 130 -0.79 0.79 3.97
C HIS A 130 -0.82 -0.37 4.97
N ALA A 131 -1.58 -1.43 4.67
CA ALA A 131 -1.67 -2.62 5.54
C ALA A 131 -0.29 -3.25 5.79
N LEU A 132 0.55 -3.33 4.76
CA LEU A 132 1.92 -3.82 4.88
C LEU A 132 2.79 -2.90 5.76
N THR A 133 2.72 -1.58 5.58
CA THR A 133 3.76 -0.66 6.09
C THR A 133 3.34 0.16 7.31
N SER A 134 2.09 0.08 7.75
CA SER A 134 1.50 0.91 8.81
C SER A 134 2.25 0.88 10.15
N THR A 135 2.96 -0.20 10.45
CA THR A 135 3.76 -0.38 11.68
C THR A 135 5.10 0.37 11.65
N GLY A 136 5.53 0.91 10.50
CA GLY A 136 6.81 1.60 10.34
C GLY A 136 8.05 0.71 10.50
N GLN A 137 7.89 -0.61 10.39
CA GLN A 137 8.99 -1.58 10.43
C GLN A 137 9.21 -2.21 9.06
N HIS A 138 9.14 -1.41 7.99
CA HIS A 138 9.31 -1.86 6.61
C HIS A 138 10.41 -1.09 5.89
N GLN A 139 11.14 -1.79 5.03
CA GLN A 139 12.07 -1.23 4.07
C GLN A 139 11.34 -0.99 2.75
N LEU A 140 11.56 0.18 2.14
CA LEU A 140 11.25 0.42 0.73
C LEU A 140 12.54 0.33 -0.07
N ARG A 141 12.52 -0.41 -1.18
CA ARG A 141 13.57 -0.39 -2.20
C ARG A 141 12.97 0.05 -3.53
N ILE A 142 13.66 0.98 -4.19
CA ILE A 142 13.32 1.48 -5.52
C ILE A 142 14.50 1.16 -6.42
N GLU A 143 14.26 0.48 -7.53
CA GLU A 143 15.25 0.19 -8.56
C GLU A 143 14.91 0.95 -9.83
N LEU A 144 15.92 1.60 -10.42
CA LEU A 144 15.78 2.47 -11.59
C LEU A 144 16.74 1.99 -12.69
N GLU A 145 16.26 1.92 -13.93
CA GLU A 145 17.07 1.65 -15.12
C GLU A 145 16.81 2.75 -16.17
N ASP A 146 17.87 3.38 -16.66
CA ASP A 146 17.81 4.33 -17.77
C ASP A 146 17.94 3.65 -19.15
N TRP A 147 17.81 4.42 -20.23
CA TRP A 147 17.93 3.91 -21.61
C TRP A 147 19.37 3.61 -22.03
N HIS A 148 20.36 3.95 -21.19
CA HIS A 148 21.76 3.57 -21.33
C HIS A 148 22.12 2.37 -20.44
N HIS A 149 21.10 1.66 -19.93
CA HIS A 149 21.24 0.49 -19.07
C HIS A 149 21.95 0.77 -17.73
N GLN A 150 22.05 2.03 -17.32
CA GLN A 150 22.55 2.37 -16.00
C GLN A 150 21.48 2.03 -14.97
N ARG A 151 21.86 1.23 -13.99
CA ARG A 151 21.01 0.80 -12.90
C ARG A 151 21.50 1.38 -11.60
N ARG A 152 20.58 1.90 -10.79
CA ARG A 152 20.85 2.33 -9.43
C ARG A 152 19.62 2.09 -8.56
N HIS A 153 19.79 2.25 -7.27
CA HIS A 153 18.72 2.03 -6.31
C HIS A 153 18.69 3.09 -5.21
N ALA A 154 17.51 3.19 -4.60
CA ALA A 154 17.27 3.93 -3.37
C ALA A 154 16.59 2.99 -2.37
N THR A 155 17.13 2.92 -1.16
CA THR A 155 16.56 2.11 -0.07
C THR A 155 16.29 3.00 1.14
N TYR A 156 15.08 2.89 1.70
CA TYR A 156 14.64 3.60 2.89
C TYR A 156 14.30 2.57 3.96
N ASN A 157 15.04 2.55 5.07
CA ASN A 157 14.90 1.50 6.10
C ASN A 157 13.72 1.69 7.05
N ASN A 158 13.04 2.83 6.94
CA ASN A 158 11.90 3.18 7.75
C ASN A 158 10.83 3.82 6.85
N PHE A 159 10.00 2.97 6.25
CA PHE A 159 8.97 3.34 5.29
C PHE A 159 7.58 3.02 5.82
N LYS A 160 6.66 3.98 5.67
CA LYS A 160 5.27 3.88 6.08
C LYS A 160 4.38 4.68 5.13
N VAL A 161 3.29 4.07 4.69
CA VAL A 161 2.22 4.75 3.97
C VAL A 161 0.97 4.81 4.84
N MET A 162 0.34 5.97 4.86
CA MET A 162 -0.95 6.21 5.52
C MET A 162 -2.01 6.50 4.46
N MET A 163 -3.28 6.14 4.73
CA MET A 163 -4.37 6.33 3.76
C MET A 163 -4.80 7.79 3.62
N ASP A 164 -5.02 8.47 4.74
CA ASP A 164 -5.51 9.86 4.79
C ASP A 164 -4.58 10.79 5.59
N GLU A 165 -3.40 10.30 5.98
CA GLU A 165 -2.40 11.06 6.74
C GLU A 165 -1.03 11.04 6.04
N ASP A 166 -0.09 11.79 6.60
CA ASP A 166 1.28 11.85 6.13
C ASP A 166 2.00 10.50 6.36
N GLY A 167 2.38 9.82 5.27
CA GLY A 167 3.33 8.69 5.29
C GLY A 167 4.79 9.19 5.31
N PHE A 168 5.76 8.34 5.63
CA PHE A 168 7.17 8.75 5.66
C PHE A 168 8.11 7.73 5.00
N ALA A 169 9.25 8.22 4.50
CA ALA A 169 10.34 7.44 3.93
C ALA A 169 11.68 7.96 4.46
N ARG A 170 12.25 7.28 5.46
CA ARG A 170 13.44 7.72 6.20
C ARG A 170 14.56 6.69 6.14
N GLU A 171 15.73 7.08 6.66
CA GLU A 171 16.94 6.23 6.72
C GLU A 171 17.40 5.78 5.33
N TYR A 172 17.68 6.76 4.47
CA TYR A 172 18.09 6.57 3.08
C TYR A 172 19.48 5.93 2.95
N SER A 173 19.61 5.04 1.96
CA SER A 173 20.88 4.50 1.43
C SER A 173 20.74 4.17 -0.06
N GLY A 174 21.86 4.00 -0.76
CA GLY A 174 21.90 3.67 -2.19
C GLY A 174 22.65 4.71 -3.03
N ASP A 175 22.58 4.53 -4.35
CA ASP A 175 23.36 5.28 -5.34
C ASP A 175 22.48 6.13 -6.30
N ALA A 176 21.14 5.99 -6.22
CA ALA A 176 20.21 6.80 -7.01
C ALA A 176 20.03 8.26 -6.51
N GLY A 177 20.59 8.59 -5.34
CA GLY A 177 20.29 9.83 -4.61
C GLY A 177 18.90 9.85 -3.96
N ASN A 178 18.72 10.70 -2.95
CA ASN A 178 17.49 10.78 -2.14
C ASN A 178 16.48 11.77 -2.74
N ALA A 179 15.79 11.39 -3.81
CA ALA A 179 14.78 12.26 -4.43
C ALA A 179 13.48 12.36 -3.62
N LEU A 180 13.18 11.41 -2.71
CA LEU A 180 12.02 11.53 -1.82
C LEU A 180 12.20 12.62 -0.77
N SER A 181 13.44 12.97 -0.42
CA SER A 181 13.76 14.10 0.46
C SER A 181 14.74 15.06 -0.21
N TYR A 182 14.31 15.68 -1.31
CA TYR A 182 15.17 16.50 -2.15
C TYR A 182 15.44 17.90 -1.58
N SER A 183 14.41 18.63 -1.17
CA SER A 183 14.53 19.97 -0.59
C SER A 183 13.29 20.37 0.21
N LYS A 184 13.34 21.46 0.98
CA LYS A 184 12.21 21.95 1.80
C LYS A 184 10.88 22.12 1.03
N ARG A 185 10.92 22.40 -0.28
CA ARG A 185 9.73 22.64 -1.13
C ARG A 185 9.37 21.47 -2.05
N TYR A 186 10.26 20.51 -2.20
CA TYR A 186 10.08 19.34 -3.06
C TYR A 186 10.42 18.09 -2.24
N ASN A 187 9.75 17.93 -1.10
CA ASN A 187 9.96 16.81 -0.19
C ASN A 187 8.71 15.94 -0.16
N HIS A 188 8.86 14.70 -0.60
CA HIS A 188 7.81 13.68 -0.61
C HIS A 188 7.65 12.99 0.76
N ASP A 189 8.65 13.10 1.64
CA ASP A 189 8.55 12.61 3.02
C ASP A 189 7.48 13.39 3.81
N GLY A 190 6.57 12.67 4.45
CA GLY A 190 5.47 13.27 5.19
C GLY A 190 4.39 13.87 4.27
N ARG A 191 4.16 13.33 3.07
CA ARG A 191 3.13 13.86 2.16
C ARG A 191 1.99 12.87 1.96
N SER A 192 0.77 13.41 1.90
CA SER A 192 -0.40 12.69 1.45
C SER A 192 -0.32 12.36 -0.03
N PHE A 193 -0.95 11.25 -0.42
CA PHE A 193 -1.12 10.90 -1.82
C PHE A 193 -2.13 11.86 -2.46
N SER A 194 -1.95 12.23 -3.73
CA SER A 194 -2.91 13.03 -4.51
C SER A 194 -3.08 12.44 -5.90
N THR A 195 -4.26 12.65 -6.47
CA THR A 195 -4.70 12.20 -7.80
C THR A 195 -5.47 13.32 -8.50
N ALA A 196 -5.80 13.16 -9.78
CA ALA A 196 -6.52 14.19 -10.52
C ALA A 196 -7.91 14.52 -9.93
N ASP A 197 -8.58 13.54 -9.31
CA ASP A 197 -9.91 13.65 -8.70
C ASP A 197 -9.88 13.83 -7.17
N ARG A 198 -8.70 13.78 -6.54
CA ARG A 198 -8.54 14.05 -5.10
C ARG A 198 -7.20 14.73 -4.82
N ASP A 199 -7.29 16.02 -4.52
CA ASP A 199 -6.15 16.89 -4.23
C ASP A 199 -5.86 16.94 -2.73
N ASN A 200 -4.71 16.40 -2.32
CA ASN A 200 -4.16 16.54 -0.97
C ASN A 200 -2.73 17.14 -1.01
N ASP A 201 -2.34 17.76 -2.12
CA ASP A 201 -0.99 18.29 -2.27
C ASP A 201 -0.87 19.71 -1.67
N ARG A 202 0.35 20.25 -1.63
CA ARG A 202 0.64 21.54 -0.98
C ARG A 202 0.73 22.69 -1.98
N TYR A 203 0.38 22.46 -3.24
CA TYR A 203 0.46 23.47 -4.27
C TYR A 203 -0.82 24.31 -4.30
N ALA A 204 -0.80 25.46 -3.61
CA ALA A 204 -1.98 26.31 -3.44
C ALA A 204 -2.64 26.82 -4.74
N ALA A 205 -1.95 26.76 -5.89
CA ALA A 205 -2.43 27.29 -7.16
C ALA A 205 -3.02 26.21 -8.11
N GLY A 206 -3.10 24.95 -7.70
CA GLY A 206 -3.74 23.90 -8.49
C GLY A 206 -3.39 22.49 -8.04
N ASN A 207 -3.87 21.49 -8.77
CA ASN A 207 -3.68 20.09 -8.44
C ASN A 207 -2.52 19.48 -9.24
N CYS A 208 -1.46 19.05 -8.56
CA CYS A 208 -0.30 18.40 -9.19
C CYS A 208 -0.66 17.05 -9.82
N GLY A 209 -1.53 16.26 -9.17
CA GLY A 209 -2.03 15.00 -9.73
C GLY A 209 -2.75 15.19 -11.06
N GLN A 210 -3.53 16.27 -11.19
CA GLN A 210 -4.17 16.64 -12.44
C GLN A 210 -3.14 17.16 -13.47
N TYR A 211 -2.22 18.05 -13.05
CA TYR A 211 -1.24 18.66 -13.95
C TYR A 211 -0.24 17.66 -14.55
N TYR A 212 0.24 16.71 -13.75
CA TYR A 212 1.16 15.66 -14.20
C TYR A 212 0.44 14.38 -14.69
N GLY A 213 -0.87 14.28 -14.49
CA GLY A 213 -1.69 13.16 -14.96
C GLY A 213 -1.31 11.83 -14.31
N THR A 214 -1.21 11.80 -12.98
CA THR A 214 -0.77 10.62 -12.23
C THR A 214 -1.12 10.76 -10.74
N GLY A 215 -1.17 9.64 -10.03
CA GLY A 215 -1.20 9.62 -8.57
C GLY A 215 0.21 9.56 -7.97
N TRP A 216 0.50 10.40 -6.97
CA TRP A 216 1.77 10.39 -6.24
C TRP A 216 1.67 11.12 -4.89
N TRP A 217 2.67 10.95 -4.02
CA TRP A 217 2.84 11.74 -2.79
C TRP A 217 3.41 13.12 -3.12
N PHE A 218 2.59 14.03 -3.65
CA PHE A 218 3.05 15.36 -4.09
C PHE A 218 3.25 16.33 -2.90
N ASP A 219 4.23 17.24 -3.03
CA ASP A 219 4.44 18.39 -2.14
C ASP A 219 3.93 19.67 -2.81
N ALA A 220 4.76 20.70 -2.99
CA ALA A 220 4.55 21.70 -4.05
C ALA A 220 4.91 21.07 -5.42
N CYS A 221 4.19 20.00 -5.75
CA CYS A 221 4.42 19.03 -6.81
C CYS A 221 5.60 18.07 -6.57
N LEU A 222 6.64 18.05 -7.40
CA LEU A 222 7.53 16.89 -7.48
C LEU A 222 9.02 17.21 -7.56
N ALA A 223 9.81 16.41 -6.84
CA ALA A 223 11.20 16.07 -7.14
C ALA A 223 11.36 14.62 -7.62
N ALA A 224 10.33 13.77 -7.46
CA ALA A 224 10.25 12.42 -7.98
C ALA A 224 8.81 12.13 -8.40
N ASN A 225 8.63 11.35 -9.46
CA ASN A 225 7.34 10.84 -9.89
C ASN A 225 7.56 9.52 -10.66
N LEU A 226 7.41 8.40 -9.97
CA LEU A 226 7.63 7.08 -10.58
C LEU A 226 6.39 6.55 -11.31
N ASN A 227 5.25 7.23 -11.14
CA ASN A 227 3.97 6.88 -11.75
C ASN A 227 3.69 7.68 -13.03
N GLY A 228 4.58 8.58 -13.43
CA GLY A 228 4.42 9.40 -14.63
C GLY A 228 4.21 8.62 -15.93
N ARG A 229 3.90 9.36 -16.98
CA ARG A 229 3.72 8.83 -18.34
C ARG A 229 5.01 8.14 -18.80
N TYR A 230 4.84 7.00 -19.46
CA TYR A 230 5.96 6.28 -20.03
C TYR A 230 6.41 6.95 -21.34
N TYR A 231 7.62 7.54 -21.34
CA TYR A 231 8.26 8.05 -22.55
C TYR A 231 9.49 7.21 -22.88
N ARG A 232 9.72 7.00 -24.18
CA ARG A 232 10.90 6.29 -24.67
C ARG A 232 12.09 7.25 -24.77
N GLY A 233 12.75 7.48 -23.63
CA GLY A 233 13.94 8.32 -23.53
C GLY A 233 13.61 9.81 -23.37
N ARG A 234 14.08 10.62 -24.33
CA ARG A 234 13.90 12.07 -24.30
C ARG A 234 12.49 12.48 -24.72
N TYR A 235 11.97 13.54 -24.11
CA TYR A 235 10.66 14.09 -24.43
C TYR A 235 10.57 15.59 -24.11
N SER A 236 9.60 16.28 -24.70
CA SER A 236 9.37 17.72 -24.52
C SER A 236 8.08 18.00 -23.76
N GLY A 237 7.90 19.21 -23.23
CA GLY A 237 6.67 19.64 -22.57
C GLY A 237 6.81 19.82 -21.06
N VAL A 238 5.99 19.15 -20.27
CA VAL A 238 5.99 19.24 -18.79
C VAL A 238 6.73 18.05 -18.17
N THR A 239 7.19 18.13 -16.92
CA THR A 239 7.90 17.03 -16.24
C THR A 239 6.97 15.91 -15.77
N ASN A 240 6.21 15.31 -16.70
CA ASN A 240 5.22 14.26 -16.42
C ASN A 240 5.66 12.85 -16.80
N GLY A 241 6.95 12.63 -17.08
CA GLY A 241 7.51 11.30 -17.29
C GLY A 241 7.80 10.57 -15.97
N ILE A 242 8.27 9.33 -16.05
CA ILE A 242 8.92 8.64 -14.92
C ILE A 242 10.20 9.40 -14.57
N TYR A 243 10.25 10.03 -13.40
CA TYR A 243 11.23 11.05 -13.02
C TYR A 243 11.81 10.83 -11.62
N TRP A 244 13.12 11.06 -11.47
CA TRP A 244 13.83 10.94 -10.19
C TRP A 244 14.90 12.04 -10.07
N GLY A 245 14.57 13.13 -9.35
CA GLY A 245 15.26 14.44 -9.34
C GLY A 245 16.74 14.46 -9.01
N THR A 246 17.27 13.39 -8.40
CA THR A 246 18.69 13.27 -8.05
C THR A 246 19.50 12.51 -9.11
N TRP A 247 18.87 12.09 -10.21
CA TRP A 247 19.59 11.53 -11.35
C TRP A 247 20.29 12.61 -12.17
N TYR A 248 21.41 12.24 -12.78
CA TYR A 248 22.31 13.19 -13.43
C TYR A 248 21.88 13.62 -14.85
N ILE A 249 20.98 12.88 -15.50
CA ILE A 249 20.51 13.16 -16.88
C ILE A 249 18.98 13.36 -16.90
N LEU A 250 18.47 14.42 -16.27
CA LEU A 250 17.01 14.62 -16.18
C LEU A 250 16.46 15.68 -17.11
N THR A 251 17.20 16.76 -17.32
CA THR A 251 16.82 17.85 -18.21
C THR A 251 18.06 18.32 -18.97
N ASP A 252 17.97 18.35 -20.28
CA ASP A 252 18.99 18.96 -21.14
C ASP A 252 18.79 20.48 -21.10
N GLY A 253 19.74 21.19 -20.47
CA GLY A 253 19.66 22.65 -20.33
C GLY A 253 19.73 23.42 -21.65
N ARG A 254 20.16 22.80 -22.75
CA ARG A 254 20.24 23.45 -24.07
C ARG A 254 18.95 23.29 -24.85
N THR A 255 18.37 22.09 -24.85
CA THR A 255 17.18 21.77 -25.64
C THR A 255 15.88 21.91 -24.84
N GLY A 256 15.97 21.92 -23.51
CA GLY A 256 14.80 21.84 -22.62
C GLY A 256 14.12 20.47 -22.63
N GLU A 257 14.71 19.48 -23.33
CA GLU A 257 14.24 18.11 -23.31
C GLU A 257 14.40 17.51 -21.93
N ARG A 258 13.42 16.72 -21.53
CA ARG A 258 13.41 15.95 -20.30
C ARG A 258 13.70 14.50 -20.61
N TYR A 259 14.05 13.75 -19.60
CA TYR A 259 14.38 12.35 -19.71
C TYR A 259 13.49 11.50 -18.81
N SER A 260 12.95 10.41 -19.36
CA SER A 260 12.13 9.46 -18.61
C SER A 260 12.84 8.11 -18.47
N PHE A 261 12.76 7.50 -17.29
CA PHE A 261 13.35 6.19 -17.03
C PHE A 261 12.71 5.08 -17.88
N LYS A 262 13.53 4.09 -18.22
CA LYS A 262 13.12 2.92 -18.99
C LYS A 262 12.41 1.90 -18.11
N LYS A 263 12.92 1.66 -16.91
CA LYS A 263 12.30 0.78 -15.92
C LYS A 263 12.33 1.40 -14.52
N VAL A 264 11.29 1.15 -13.76
CA VAL A 264 11.27 1.37 -12.32
C VAL A 264 10.52 0.24 -11.64
N GLU A 265 11.04 -0.21 -10.50
CA GLU A 265 10.34 -1.16 -9.62
C GLU A 265 10.41 -0.64 -8.18
N MET A 266 9.27 -0.55 -7.52
CA MET A 266 9.18 -0.27 -6.09
C MET A 266 8.77 -1.53 -5.36
N LYS A 267 9.45 -1.87 -4.27
CA LYS A 267 9.18 -3.07 -3.48
C LYS A 267 9.41 -2.86 -1.99
N THR A 268 8.64 -3.56 -1.16
CA THR A 268 8.68 -3.44 0.30
C THR A 268 8.88 -4.79 0.96
N ARG A 269 9.52 -4.80 2.13
CA ARG A 269 9.61 -5.97 3.02
C ARG A 269 9.79 -5.54 4.47
N PRO A 270 9.52 -6.40 5.47
CA PRO A 270 9.81 -6.10 6.86
C PRO A 270 11.30 -5.76 7.10
N ARG A 271 11.59 -4.77 7.94
CA ARG A 271 12.95 -4.31 8.28
C ARG A 271 13.78 -5.38 8.97
N ASN A 272 13.18 -6.12 9.88
CA ASN A 272 13.84 -7.21 10.61
C ASN A 272 13.86 -8.52 9.82
N PHE A 273 13.78 -8.44 8.49
CA PHE A 273 13.91 -9.59 7.63
C PHE A 273 15.37 -10.06 7.62
N SER A 274 15.63 -11.15 8.33
CA SER A 274 16.80 -12.00 8.12
C SER A 274 16.39 -13.15 7.22
N GLY A 275 16.79 -13.12 5.96
CA GLY A 275 16.85 -14.35 5.18
C GLY A 275 17.83 -15.26 5.89
N THR A 276 17.38 -16.41 6.37
CA THR A 276 18.31 -17.45 6.86
C THR A 276 19.28 -17.72 5.73
N SER A 277 20.55 -17.40 5.99
CA SER A 277 21.67 -17.65 5.08
C SER A 277 21.92 -19.14 4.97
#